data_AF-A0A2V6JNN1-F1
#
_entry.id   AF-A0A2V6JNN1-F1
#
_cell.length_a   1.000
_cell.length_b   1.000
_cell.length_c   1.000
_cell.angle_alpha   90.00
_cell.angle_beta   90.00
_cell.angle_gamma   90.00
#
_symmetry.space_group_name_H-M   'P 1'
#
loop_
_entity.id
_entity.type
_entity.pdbx_description
1 polymer ?
#
loop_
_entity_poly.entity_id
_entity_poly.type
_entity_poly.pdbx_seq_one_letter_code
_entity_poly.pdbx_strand_id
1 'polypeptide(L)'
;MKWLSGGLTFVNFATICGLLIGMVTGGLSTPVALVALVLAAAFGLLAYLRTSDPKSEPDSLAGEKSNASKYRNLPIWILAGFFTIFAVRSFCWLLFFDGTELKIQSPVNLGDLGLHLTHIKFFANGVHLWPSNPIYVFSDHLRYPAGIDFFNALLLKANVDLIPGLVWVGLLASIGTCYALYRWGGGFAIAGFLFNGGLAGFQFFRNFKFVDYQDVNNIAWKSIPLTMFVTQRGLLYAIPVGLLLLWHWREKYLTRFRFGLSSRFMDRCRFFTSTPSWRSASCSRVFLWWVTRRFAATRLLCFSARSFRPRFLSG
;
A
#
# COMPACT_ATOMS: atom_id res chain seq x y z
N MET A 1 12.22 4.69 -6.13
CA MET A 1 11.14 4.00 -6.88
C MET A 1 11.59 2.71 -7.54
N LYS A 2 12.90 2.54 -7.80
CA LYS A 2 13.45 1.35 -8.48
C LYS A 2 13.02 0.02 -7.87
N TRP A 3 13.23 -0.15 -6.57
CA TRP A 3 12.89 -1.37 -5.83
C TRP A 3 11.41 -1.72 -5.90
N LEU A 4 10.53 -0.72 -5.70
CA LEU A 4 9.09 -0.91 -5.80
C LEU A 4 8.69 -1.32 -7.23
N SER A 5 9.21 -0.64 -8.25
CA SER A 5 8.90 -0.97 -9.65
C SER A 5 9.39 -2.37 -10.02
N GLY A 6 10.62 -2.73 -9.64
CA GLY A 6 11.20 -4.05 -9.90
C GLY A 6 10.41 -5.16 -9.23
N GLY A 7 10.08 -5.01 -7.94
CA GLY A 7 9.30 -6.00 -7.19
C GLY A 7 7.86 -6.17 -7.72
N LEU A 8 7.18 -5.07 -8.04
CA LEU A 8 5.83 -5.15 -8.62
C LEU A 8 5.83 -5.75 -10.04
N THR A 9 6.88 -5.49 -10.81
CA THR A 9 7.07 -6.08 -12.14
C THR A 9 7.34 -7.58 -12.02
N PHE A 10 8.19 -7.98 -11.08
CA PHE A 10 8.47 -9.38 -10.78
C PHE A 10 7.18 -10.16 -10.48
N VAL A 11 6.38 -9.70 -9.53
CA VAL A 11 5.12 -10.39 -9.16
C VAL A 11 4.18 -10.50 -10.37
N ASN A 12 4.02 -9.43 -11.15
CA ASN A 12 3.14 -9.44 -12.32
C ASN A 12 3.62 -10.33 -13.46
N PHE A 13 4.92 -10.31 -13.77
CA PHE A 13 5.47 -11.17 -14.81
C PHE A 13 5.44 -12.63 -14.38
N ALA A 14 5.70 -12.93 -13.09
CA ALA A 14 5.62 -14.29 -12.58
C ALA A 14 4.20 -14.85 -12.76
N THR A 15 3.18 -14.08 -12.38
CA THR A 15 1.79 -14.51 -12.51
C THR A 15 1.36 -14.68 -13.96
N ILE A 16 1.63 -13.70 -14.83
CA ILE A 16 1.24 -13.76 -16.24
C ILE A 16 1.99 -14.89 -16.97
N CYS A 17 3.31 -14.99 -16.82
CA CYS A 17 4.10 -16.04 -17.47
C CYS A 17 3.68 -17.42 -16.97
N GLY A 18 3.53 -17.60 -15.65
CA GLY A 18 3.10 -18.88 -15.08
C GLY A 18 1.70 -19.27 -15.55
N LEU A 19 0.80 -18.30 -15.69
CA LEU A 19 -0.55 -18.54 -16.20
C LEU A 19 -0.52 -18.98 -17.67
N LEU A 20 0.17 -18.22 -18.53
CA LEU A 20 0.23 -18.50 -19.97
C LEU A 20 0.92 -19.83 -20.26
N ILE A 21 2.06 -20.09 -19.62
CA ILE A 21 2.77 -21.36 -19.78
C ILE A 21 1.90 -22.49 -19.22
N GLY A 22 1.28 -22.31 -18.05
CA GLY A 22 0.41 -23.31 -17.45
C GLY A 22 -0.83 -23.63 -18.28
N MET A 23 -1.40 -22.65 -19.01
CA MET A 23 -2.48 -22.90 -19.98
C MET A 23 -1.99 -23.76 -21.16
N VAL A 24 -0.79 -23.52 -21.65
CA VAL A 24 -0.19 -24.30 -22.76
C VAL A 24 0.16 -25.72 -22.31
N THR A 25 0.67 -25.89 -21.09
CA THR A 25 1.09 -27.18 -20.55
C THR A 25 -0.02 -27.95 -19.83
N GLY A 26 -1.25 -27.42 -19.83
CA GLY A 26 -2.41 -28.08 -19.21
C GLY A 26 -2.42 -28.08 -17.67
N GLY A 27 -1.65 -27.20 -17.03
CA GLY A 27 -1.62 -27.05 -15.57
C GLY A 27 -0.32 -26.48 -15.03
N LEU A 28 -0.32 -26.14 -13.73
CA LEU A 28 0.86 -25.63 -13.05
C LEU A 28 1.74 -26.78 -12.51
N SER A 29 2.92 -26.95 -13.10
CA SER A 29 3.95 -27.90 -12.65
C SER A 29 5.16 -27.18 -12.06
N THR A 30 6.02 -27.92 -11.34
CA THR A 30 7.28 -27.40 -10.79
C THR A 30 8.18 -26.73 -11.84
N PRO A 31 8.46 -27.33 -13.02
CA PRO A 31 9.29 -26.65 -14.03
C PRO A 31 8.62 -25.38 -14.56
N VAL A 32 7.30 -25.37 -14.74
CA VAL A 32 6.55 -24.18 -15.17
C VAL A 32 6.69 -23.05 -14.14
N ALA A 33 6.56 -23.37 -12.86
CA ALA A 33 6.73 -22.40 -11.78
C ALA A 33 8.14 -21.78 -11.78
N LEU A 34 9.18 -22.62 -11.89
CA LEU A 34 10.57 -22.15 -11.89
C LEU A 34 10.88 -21.29 -13.12
N VAL A 35 10.44 -21.71 -14.32
CA VAL A 35 10.63 -20.92 -15.55
C VAL A 35 9.93 -19.56 -15.42
N ALA A 36 8.69 -19.53 -14.94
CA ALA A 36 7.96 -18.29 -14.73
C ALA A 36 8.67 -17.34 -13.75
N LEU A 37 9.18 -17.86 -12.63
CA LEU A 37 9.91 -17.08 -11.62
C LEU A 37 11.26 -16.56 -12.15
N VAL A 38 12.00 -17.36 -12.93
CA VAL A 38 13.27 -16.93 -13.53
C VAL A 38 13.05 -15.83 -14.56
N LEU A 39 12.07 -16.00 -15.46
CA LEU A 39 11.70 -14.96 -16.42
C LEU A 39 11.26 -13.68 -15.71
N ALA A 40 10.43 -13.81 -14.68
CA ALA A 40 10.00 -12.68 -13.88
C ALA A 40 11.16 -11.96 -13.19
N ALA A 41 12.16 -12.69 -12.68
CA ALA A 41 13.35 -12.11 -12.06
C ALA A 41 14.14 -11.27 -13.07
N ALA A 42 14.31 -11.76 -14.30
CA ALA A 42 14.97 -11.02 -15.38
C ALA A 42 14.21 -9.72 -15.73
N PHE A 43 12.89 -9.78 -15.88
CA PHE A 43 12.07 -8.59 -16.16
C PHE A 43 11.99 -7.62 -14.97
N GLY A 44 11.94 -8.13 -13.75
CA GLY A 44 12.02 -7.34 -12.52
C GLY A 44 13.35 -6.60 -12.41
N LEU A 45 14.47 -7.26 -12.75
CA LEU A 45 15.79 -6.65 -12.80
C LEU A 45 15.88 -5.58 -13.91
N LEU A 46 15.37 -5.88 -15.11
CA LEU A 46 15.29 -4.89 -16.19
C LEU A 46 14.48 -3.66 -15.80
N ALA A 47 13.33 -3.84 -15.15
CA ALA A 47 12.52 -2.74 -14.64
C ALA A 47 13.27 -1.94 -13.56
N TYR A 48 13.99 -2.63 -12.66
CA TYR A 48 14.84 -1.98 -11.67
C TYR A 48 15.93 -1.11 -12.32
N LEU A 49 16.63 -1.64 -13.33
CA LEU A 49 17.71 -0.97 -14.02
C LEU A 49 17.23 0.22 -14.87
N ARG A 50 16.10 0.06 -15.57
CA ARG A 50 15.50 1.13 -16.40
C ARG A 50 14.79 2.21 -15.58
N THR A 51 14.35 1.90 -14.37
CA THR A 51 13.75 2.91 -13.51
C THR A 51 14.84 3.86 -13.04
N SER A 52 14.77 5.11 -13.48
CA SER A 52 15.63 6.17 -12.97
C SER A 52 14.90 6.90 -11.84
N ASP A 53 15.53 6.98 -10.67
CA ASP A 53 15.07 7.91 -9.65
C ASP A 53 15.61 9.29 -10.03
N PRO A 54 14.77 10.35 -10.10
CA PRO A 54 15.28 11.69 -10.30
C PRO A 54 16.26 11.98 -9.17
N LYS A 55 17.51 12.34 -9.50
CA LYS A 55 18.47 12.84 -8.52
C LYS A 55 17.77 14.00 -7.80
N SER A 56 17.62 13.88 -6.49
CA SER A 56 17.40 15.04 -5.65
C SER A 56 18.57 15.97 -5.94
N GLU A 57 18.31 17.11 -6.60
CA GLU A 57 19.32 18.16 -6.74
C GLU A 57 19.93 18.37 -5.35
N PRO A 58 21.27 18.30 -5.21
CA PRO A 58 21.89 18.77 -3.99
C PRO A 58 21.51 20.25 -3.90
N ASP A 59 20.74 20.63 -2.88
CA ASP A 59 20.48 22.02 -2.53
C ASP A 59 21.83 22.75 -2.44
N SER A 60 22.25 23.36 -3.55
CA SER A 60 23.48 24.14 -3.69
C SER A 60 23.34 25.54 -3.09
N LEU A 61 22.25 25.79 -2.36
CA LEU A 61 22.10 26.89 -1.43
C LEU A 61 22.25 26.34 -0.01
N ALA A 62 23.49 26.01 0.35
CA ALA A 62 23.89 25.73 1.73
C ALA A 62 23.83 27.03 2.56
N GLY A 63 22.63 27.50 2.84
CA GLY A 63 22.35 28.38 3.98
C GLY A 63 21.88 27.51 5.15
N GLU A 64 22.68 27.48 6.23
CA GLU A 64 22.42 26.86 7.53
C GLU A 64 21.31 25.78 7.59
N LYS A 65 21.70 24.49 7.47
CA LYS A 65 20.85 23.38 7.89
C LYS A 65 20.72 23.38 9.41
N SER A 66 19.78 24.19 9.93
CA SER A 66 19.44 24.21 11.35
C SER A 66 19.00 22.82 11.84
N ASN A 67 19.21 22.56 13.14
CA ASN A 67 18.80 21.33 13.83
C ASN A 67 17.32 20.95 13.62
N ALA A 68 16.48 21.88 13.15
CA ALA A 68 15.08 21.64 12.75
C ALA A 68 14.93 20.64 11.59
N SER A 69 15.94 20.49 10.71
CA SER A 69 15.91 19.51 9.62
C SER A 69 15.94 18.06 10.13
N LYS A 70 16.56 17.79 11.28
CA LYS A 70 16.74 16.44 11.84
C LYS A 70 15.42 15.86 12.38
N TYR A 71 14.55 16.71 12.94
CA TYR A 71 13.26 16.31 13.51
C TYR A 71 12.10 16.26 12.51
N ARG A 72 12.27 16.81 11.30
CA ARG A 72 11.21 16.85 10.28
C ARG A 72 10.78 15.45 9.81
N ASN A 73 11.66 14.46 9.94
CA ASN A 73 11.40 13.08 9.53
C ASN A 73 10.93 12.18 10.69
N LEU A 74 11.09 12.61 11.95
CA LEU A 74 10.66 11.85 13.13
C LEU A 74 9.19 11.38 13.05
N PRO A 75 8.19 12.24 12.73
CA PRO A 75 6.81 11.78 12.66
C PRO A 75 6.57 10.74 11.56
N ILE A 76 7.33 10.79 10.45
CA ILE A 76 7.24 9.80 9.38
C ILE A 76 7.78 8.46 9.85
N TRP A 77 8.90 8.45 10.58
CA TRP A 77 9.46 7.23 11.16
C TRP A 77 8.57 6.62 12.24
N ILE A 78 7.92 7.45 13.06
CA ILE A 78 6.91 6.99 14.03
C ILE A 78 5.73 6.32 13.30
N LEU A 79 5.20 6.96 12.25
CA LEU A 79 4.13 6.38 11.43
C LEU A 79 4.56 5.08 10.73
N ALA A 80 5.78 5.03 10.22
CA ALA A 80 6.35 3.81 9.64
C ALA A 80 6.46 2.71 10.71
N GLY A 81 6.86 3.05 11.94
CA GLY A 81 6.88 2.14 13.08
C GLY A 81 5.51 1.55 13.39
N PHE A 82 4.46 2.38 13.47
CA PHE A 82 3.09 1.90 13.64
C PHE A 82 2.63 1.02 12.47
N PHE A 83 2.98 1.38 11.24
CA PHE A 83 2.68 0.56 10.06
C PHE A 83 3.37 -0.81 10.14
N THR A 84 4.63 -0.85 10.57
CA THR A 84 5.39 -2.09 10.75
C THR A 84 4.77 -2.97 11.84
N ILE A 85 4.42 -2.40 12.99
CA ILE A 85 3.74 -3.14 14.08
C ILE A 85 2.44 -3.73 13.55
N PHE A 86 1.62 -2.93 12.85
CA PHE A 86 0.40 -3.38 12.21
C PHE A 86 0.65 -4.54 11.23
N ALA A 87 1.62 -4.40 10.32
CA ALA A 87 1.91 -5.39 9.31
C ALA A 87 2.41 -6.72 9.91
N VAL A 88 3.38 -6.65 10.82
CA VAL A 88 3.92 -7.84 11.51
C VAL A 88 2.81 -8.52 12.32
N ARG A 89 2.03 -7.75 13.08
CA ARG A 89 0.95 -8.31 13.89
C ARG A 89 -0.13 -8.99 13.05
N SER A 90 -0.46 -8.42 11.89
CA SER A 90 -1.55 -8.91 11.02
C SER A 90 -1.12 -10.10 10.16
N PHE A 91 0.11 -10.08 9.61
CA PHE A 91 0.56 -11.11 8.69
C PHE A 91 1.27 -12.28 9.38
N CYS A 92 2.07 -12.05 10.42
CA CYS A 92 2.74 -13.16 11.12
C CYS A 92 1.76 -14.04 11.92
N TRP A 93 0.60 -13.50 12.30
CA TRP A 93 -0.50 -14.24 12.93
C TRP A 93 -1.70 -14.42 12.00
N LEU A 94 -1.47 -14.33 10.67
CA LEU A 94 -2.53 -14.53 9.69
C LEU A 94 -3.10 -15.94 9.76
N LEU A 95 -2.21 -16.93 9.85
CA LEU A 95 -2.52 -18.35 9.94
C LEU A 95 -1.46 -18.99 10.85
N PHE A 96 -1.87 -19.51 11.99
CA PHE A 96 -0.94 -20.06 12.98
C PHE A 96 -1.46 -21.39 13.51
N PHE A 97 -0.52 -22.23 13.96
CA PHE A 97 -0.84 -23.48 14.63
C PHE A 97 -1.06 -23.22 16.12
N ASP A 98 -2.15 -23.76 16.65
CA ASP A 98 -2.44 -23.83 18.08
C ASP A 98 -2.72 -25.30 18.41
N GLY A 99 -1.68 -26.01 18.86
CA GLY A 99 -1.71 -27.46 19.01
C GLY A 99 -1.88 -28.16 17.66
N THR A 100 -2.98 -28.89 17.50
CA THR A 100 -3.35 -29.59 16.25
C THR A 100 -4.27 -28.76 15.35
N GLU A 101 -4.73 -27.60 15.83
CA GLU A 101 -5.68 -26.76 15.12
C GLU A 101 -4.97 -25.63 14.38
N LEU A 102 -5.48 -25.34 13.18
CA LEU A 102 -5.05 -24.20 12.38
C LEU A 102 -5.99 -23.03 12.67
N LYS A 103 -5.48 -21.98 13.32
CA LYS A 103 -6.28 -20.83 13.77
C LYS A 103 -5.97 -19.59 12.95
N ILE A 104 -7.00 -18.76 12.82
CA ILE A 104 -6.97 -17.46 12.14
C ILE A 104 -7.30 -16.40 13.17
N GLN A 105 -6.48 -15.36 13.24
CA GLN A 105 -6.64 -14.33 14.27
C GLN A 105 -7.96 -13.55 14.13
N SER A 106 -8.33 -13.19 12.90
CA SER A 106 -9.40 -12.23 12.65
C SER A 106 -10.66 -12.94 12.15
N PRO A 107 -11.82 -12.74 12.79
CA PRO A 107 -13.08 -13.37 12.36
C PRO A 107 -13.51 -12.86 10.98
N VAL A 108 -13.22 -11.59 10.64
CA VAL A 108 -13.53 -11.03 9.32
C VAL A 108 -12.69 -11.61 8.20
N ASN A 109 -11.58 -12.28 8.53
CA ASN A 109 -10.70 -12.93 7.57
C ASN A 109 -10.98 -14.44 7.43
N LEU A 110 -11.80 -15.02 8.32
CA LEU A 110 -11.98 -16.48 8.38
C LEU A 110 -12.51 -17.04 7.05
N GLY A 111 -13.55 -16.42 6.49
CA GLY A 111 -14.16 -16.84 5.23
C GLY A 111 -13.26 -16.59 4.02
N ASP A 112 -12.73 -15.36 3.88
CA ASP A 112 -11.89 -14.96 2.75
C ASP A 112 -10.57 -15.76 2.73
N LEU A 113 -9.95 -16.00 3.89
CA LEU A 113 -8.69 -16.74 3.95
C LEU A 113 -8.86 -18.21 3.57
N GLY A 114 -9.94 -18.86 3.98
CA GLY A 114 -10.25 -20.24 3.56
C GLY A 114 -10.40 -20.36 2.05
N LEU A 115 -11.07 -19.41 1.41
CA LEU A 115 -11.21 -19.32 -0.04
C LEU A 115 -9.84 -19.20 -0.72
N HIS A 116 -9.00 -18.27 -0.27
CA HIS A 116 -7.67 -18.05 -0.82
C HIS A 116 -6.76 -19.28 -0.68
N LEU A 117 -6.76 -19.94 0.48
CA LEU A 117 -5.98 -21.16 0.71
C LEU A 117 -6.41 -22.29 -0.24
N THR A 118 -7.72 -22.42 -0.46
CA THR A 118 -8.27 -23.39 -1.40
C THR A 118 -7.79 -23.10 -2.81
N HIS A 119 -7.86 -21.84 -3.28
CA HIS A 119 -7.36 -21.47 -4.60
C HIS A 119 -5.87 -21.75 -4.78
N ILE A 120 -5.03 -21.36 -3.82
CA ILE A 120 -3.58 -21.57 -3.90
C ILE A 120 -3.27 -23.06 -4.06
N LYS A 121 -3.88 -23.90 -3.22
CA LYS A 121 -3.70 -25.35 -3.29
C LYS A 121 -4.28 -25.94 -4.58
N PHE A 122 -5.42 -25.44 -5.05
CA PHE A 122 -6.05 -25.89 -6.29
C PHE A 122 -5.13 -25.65 -7.49
N PHE A 123 -4.58 -24.45 -7.63
CA PHE A 123 -3.57 -24.15 -8.64
C PHE A 123 -2.31 -25.00 -8.47
N ALA A 124 -1.79 -25.11 -7.25
CA ALA A 124 -0.59 -25.89 -6.96
C ALA A 124 -0.77 -27.40 -7.12
N ASN A 125 -1.99 -27.93 -7.20
CA ASN A 125 -2.23 -29.32 -7.55
C ASN A 125 -2.09 -29.60 -9.05
N GLY A 126 -1.87 -28.57 -9.88
CA GLY A 126 -1.65 -28.73 -11.32
C GLY A 126 -2.93 -28.95 -12.11
N VAL A 127 -4.06 -28.44 -11.62
CA VAL A 127 -5.33 -28.46 -12.35
C VAL A 127 -5.19 -27.74 -13.69
N HIS A 128 -6.01 -28.17 -14.66
CA HIS A 128 -6.05 -27.55 -15.98
C HIS A 128 -6.39 -26.06 -15.87
N LEU A 129 -5.56 -25.20 -16.48
CA LEU A 129 -5.78 -23.76 -16.51
C LEU A 129 -6.55 -23.39 -17.78
N TRP A 130 -7.63 -22.60 -17.72
CA TRP A 130 -8.20 -21.96 -16.54
C TRP A 130 -9.11 -22.90 -15.73
N PRO A 131 -9.01 -22.92 -14.38
CA PRO A 131 -9.76 -23.86 -13.56
C PRO A 131 -11.27 -23.63 -13.61
N SER A 132 -12.02 -24.72 -13.47
CA SER A 132 -13.45 -24.67 -13.17
C SER A 132 -13.71 -24.07 -11.79
N ASN A 133 -14.91 -23.53 -11.58
CA ASN A 133 -15.25 -22.92 -10.30
C ASN A 133 -15.40 -24.02 -9.22
N PRO A 134 -14.55 -24.03 -8.17
CA PRO A 134 -14.59 -25.07 -7.15
C PRO A 134 -15.77 -24.91 -6.17
N ILE A 135 -16.50 -23.79 -6.25
CA ILE A 135 -17.58 -23.43 -5.29
C ILE A 135 -18.94 -23.37 -5.97
N TYR A 136 -19.00 -22.93 -7.23
CA TYR A 136 -20.26 -22.68 -7.93
C TYR A 136 -20.44 -23.62 -9.12
N VAL A 137 -21.33 -24.60 -8.98
CA VAL A 137 -21.58 -25.68 -9.96
C VAL A 137 -22.03 -25.15 -11.32
N PHE A 138 -22.71 -24.00 -11.35
CA PHE A 138 -23.26 -23.40 -12.60
C PHE A 138 -22.32 -22.40 -13.27
N SER A 139 -21.09 -22.25 -12.77
CA SER A 139 -20.08 -21.39 -13.38
C SER A 139 -18.94 -22.26 -13.88
N ASP A 140 -18.83 -22.43 -15.19
CA ASP A 140 -17.82 -23.31 -15.79
C ASP A 140 -16.38 -22.89 -15.47
N HIS A 141 -16.16 -21.61 -15.11
CA HIS A 141 -14.85 -21.05 -14.83
C HIS A 141 -14.82 -20.27 -13.51
N LEU A 142 -13.68 -20.33 -12.84
CA LEU A 142 -13.41 -19.54 -11.64
C LEU A 142 -13.35 -18.04 -11.99
N ARG A 143 -14.34 -17.24 -11.56
CA ARG A 143 -14.39 -15.77 -11.75
C ARG A 143 -13.74 -14.97 -10.63
N TYR A 144 -12.77 -15.57 -9.93
CA TYR A 144 -12.01 -14.90 -8.88
C TYR A 144 -10.67 -14.38 -9.44
N PRO A 145 -10.22 -13.18 -9.06
CA PRO A 145 -8.92 -12.66 -9.51
C PRO A 145 -7.78 -13.55 -9.01
N ALA A 146 -7.20 -14.36 -9.91
CA ALA A 146 -6.16 -15.32 -9.55
C ALA A 146 -4.88 -14.66 -9.03
N GLY A 147 -4.53 -13.45 -9.50
CA GLY A 147 -3.34 -12.65 -9.20
C GLY A 147 -2.40 -13.17 -8.10
N ILE A 148 -2.56 -12.67 -6.87
CA ILE A 148 -1.67 -12.99 -5.75
C ILE A 148 -1.81 -14.44 -5.25
N ASP A 149 -2.97 -15.07 -5.41
CA ASP A 149 -3.16 -16.47 -5.03
C ASP A 149 -2.37 -17.39 -5.97
N PHE A 150 -2.41 -17.11 -7.26
CA PHE A 150 -1.60 -17.81 -8.26
C PHE A 150 -0.11 -17.56 -8.05
N PHE A 151 0.29 -16.34 -7.68
CA PHE A 151 1.67 -16.06 -7.30
C PHE A 151 2.13 -16.92 -6.11
N ASN A 152 1.31 -17.04 -5.06
CA ASN A 152 1.62 -17.93 -3.94
C ASN A 152 1.64 -19.41 -4.36
N ALA A 153 0.83 -19.82 -5.35
CA ALA A 153 0.88 -21.17 -5.90
C ALA A 153 2.20 -21.45 -6.65
N LEU A 154 2.75 -20.46 -7.36
CA LEU A 154 4.08 -20.54 -7.98
C LEU A 154 5.16 -20.73 -6.92
N LEU A 155 5.10 -19.95 -5.83
CA LEU A 155 6.03 -20.07 -4.71
C LEU A 155 5.92 -21.46 -4.04
N LEU A 156 4.71 -21.95 -3.84
CA LEU A 156 4.44 -23.28 -3.29
C LEU A 156 5.05 -24.38 -4.15
N LYS A 157 4.89 -24.30 -5.49
CA LYS A 157 5.55 -25.22 -6.43
C LYS A 157 7.07 -25.09 -6.46
N ALA A 158 7.61 -23.93 -6.09
CA ALA A 158 9.04 -23.68 -5.95
C ALA A 158 9.60 -24.08 -4.57
N ASN A 159 8.88 -24.90 -3.79
CA ASN A 159 9.25 -25.35 -2.44
C ASN A 159 9.26 -24.25 -1.36
N VAL A 160 8.50 -23.17 -1.54
CA VAL A 160 8.22 -22.23 -0.44
C VAL A 160 6.96 -22.69 0.28
N ASP A 161 7.07 -23.04 1.56
CA ASP A 161 5.93 -23.45 2.36
C ASP A 161 4.81 -22.40 2.35
N LEU A 162 3.57 -22.89 2.40
CA LEU A 162 2.38 -22.05 2.27
C LEU A 162 2.34 -20.94 3.32
N ILE A 163 2.45 -21.27 4.62
CA ILE A 163 2.34 -20.26 5.69
C ILE A 163 3.44 -19.20 5.57
N PRO A 164 4.74 -19.55 5.53
CA PRO A 164 5.79 -18.56 5.31
C PRO A 164 5.61 -17.75 4.03
N GLY A 165 5.18 -18.38 2.93
CA GLY A 165 4.90 -17.68 1.66
C GLY A 165 3.86 -16.58 1.84
N LEU A 166 2.75 -16.88 2.51
CA LEU A 166 1.69 -15.89 2.76
C LEU A 166 2.17 -14.76 3.68
N VAL A 167 2.96 -15.07 4.70
CA VAL A 167 3.55 -14.08 5.61
C VAL A 167 4.47 -13.14 4.83
N TRP A 168 5.43 -13.68 4.08
CA TRP A 168 6.40 -12.88 3.33
C TRP A 168 5.74 -12.03 2.25
N VAL A 169 4.80 -12.57 1.49
CA VAL A 169 4.06 -11.79 0.48
C VAL A 169 3.29 -10.64 1.15
N GLY A 170 2.64 -10.88 2.29
CA GLY A 170 1.94 -9.84 3.05
C GLY A 170 2.85 -8.75 3.61
N LEU A 171 4.00 -9.13 4.16
CA LEU A 171 4.99 -8.18 4.69
C LEU A 171 5.65 -7.34 3.58
N LEU A 172 6.03 -7.96 2.46
CA LEU A 172 6.60 -7.26 1.31
C LEU A 172 5.58 -6.31 0.66
N ALA A 173 4.32 -6.75 0.54
CA ALA A 173 3.22 -5.90 0.09
C ALA A 173 2.97 -4.72 1.04
N SER A 174 3.10 -4.94 2.35
CA SER A 174 3.00 -3.90 3.37
C SER A 174 4.11 -2.85 3.24
N ILE A 175 5.36 -3.29 3.04
CA ILE A 175 6.49 -2.40 2.76
C ILE A 175 6.22 -1.60 1.48
N GLY A 176 5.80 -2.27 0.40
CA GLY A 176 5.48 -1.64 -0.86
C GLY A 176 4.36 -0.61 -0.74
N THR A 177 3.31 -0.93 0.01
CA THR A 177 2.15 -0.06 0.28
C THR A 177 2.55 1.16 1.10
N CYS A 178 3.28 0.97 2.20
CA CYS A 178 3.78 2.06 3.04
C CYS A 178 4.68 3.01 2.23
N TYR A 179 5.60 2.46 1.44
CA TYR A 179 6.48 3.24 0.57
C TYR A 179 5.71 3.99 -0.53
N ALA A 180 4.72 3.34 -1.17
CA ALA A 180 3.89 3.97 -2.19
C ALA A 180 3.01 5.10 -1.62
N LEU A 181 2.40 4.88 -0.44
CA LEU A 181 1.63 5.90 0.29
C LEU A 181 2.53 7.09 0.67
N TYR A 182 3.72 6.81 1.19
CA TYR A 182 4.72 7.84 1.50
C TYR A 182 5.07 8.66 0.26
N ARG A 183 5.34 8.01 -0.88
CA ARG A 183 5.75 8.71 -2.10
C ARG A 183 4.62 9.49 -2.73
N TRP A 184 3.40 8.98 -2.65
CA TRP A 184 2.22 9.62 -3.19
C TRP A 184 1.74 10.79 -2.31
N GLY A 185 1.47 10.57 -1.03
CA GLY A 185 0.87 11.57 -0.14
C GLY A 185 1.66 11.93 1.12
N GLY A 186 2.87 11.40 1.30
CA GLY A 186 3.69 11.62 2.49
C GLY A 186 3.10 10.96 3.74
N GLY A 187 3.54 11.41 4.92
CA GLY A 187 3.03 10.89 6.20
C GLY A 187 1.51 11.01 6.36
N PHE A 188 0.87 11.99 5.71
CA PHE A 188 -0.59 12.13 5.73
C PHE A 188 -1.31 10.94 5.10
N ALA A 189 -0.82 10.42 3.97
CA ALA A 189 -1.43 9.24 3.35
C ALA A 189 -1.22 7.97 4.18
N ILE A 190 -0.06 7.83 4.83
CA ILE A 190 0.21 6.71 5.74
C ILE A 190 -0.74 6.77 6.95
N ALA A 191 -0.82 7.93 7.61
CA ALA A 191 -1.71 8.14 8.74
C ALA A 191 -3.18 7.96 8.33
N GLY A 192 -3.56 8.50 7.18
CA GLY A 192 -4.91 8.39 6.65
C GLY A 192 -5.32 6.97 6.30
N PHE A 193 -4.38 6.11 5.91
CA PHE A 193 -4.60 4.69 5.70
C PHE A 193 -4.70 3.93 7.02
N LEU A 194 -3.73 4.09 7.93
CA LEU A 194 -3.69 3.37 9.21
C LEU A 194 -4.86 3.73 10.14
N PHE A 195 -5.14 5.03 10.25
CA PHE A 195 -6.22 5.55 11.08
C PHE A 195 -7.51 5.74 10.30
N ASN A 196 -7.64 5.05 9.15
CA ASN A 196 -8.90 4.96 8.44
C ASN A 196 -9.88 4.13 9.26
N GLY A 197 -10.57 4.79 10.18
CA GLY A 197 -11.40 4.13 11.16
C GLY A 197 -12.05 5.11 12.15
N GLY A 198 -12.26 6.37 11.74
CA GLY A 198 -13.00 7.41 12.45
C GLY A 198 -12.73 7.53 13.95
N LEU A 199 -13.73 8.03 14.70
CA LEU A 199 -13.53 8.44 16.09
C LEU A 199 -13.79 7.35 17.14
N ALA A 200 -14.29 6.18 16.74
CA ALA A 200 -14.65 5.12 17.69
C ALA A 200 -13.43 4.68 18.53
N GLY A 201 -12.25 4.56 17.91
CA GLY A 201 -11.01 4.25 18.62
C GLY A 201 -10.56 5.33 19.62
N PHE A 202 -11.05 6.57 19.51
CA PHE A 202 -10.75 7.64 20.48
C PHE A 202 -11.59 7.54 21.76
N GLN A 203 -12.60 6.66 21.81
CA GLN A 203 -13.29 6.35 23.08
C GLN A 203 -12.34 5.75 24.12
N PHE A 204 -11.20 5.18 23.69
CA PHE A 204 -10.12 4.77 24.58
C PHE A 204 -9.69 5.91 25.52
N PHE A 205 -9.56 7.15 25.03
CA PHE A 205 -9.12 8.28 25.88
C PHE A 205 -10.14 8.68 26.93
N ARG A 206 -11.39 8.21 26.82
CA ARG A 206 -12.45 8.46 27.79
C ARG A 206 -12.57 7.32 28.80
N ASN A 207 -12.53 6.08 28.30
CA ASN A 207 -12.88 4.92 29.10
C ASN A 207 -11.65 4.08 29.51
N PHE A 208 -10.48 4.34 28.94
CA PHE A 208 -9.23 3.57 29.08
C PHE A 208 -9.40 2.06 28.85
N LYS A 209 -10.45 1.67 28.11
CA LYS A 209 -10.76 0.29 27.76
C LYS A 209 -10.43 0.06 26.30
N PHE A 210 -9.66 -0.99 26.04
CA PHE A 210 -9.48 -1.53 24.69
C PHE A 210 -10.68 -2.40 24.36
N VAL A 211 -11.59 -1.87 23.55
CA VAL A 211 -12.78 -2.58 23.06
C VAL A 211 -12.61 -2.81 21.56
N ASP A 212 -12.91 -4.02 21.10
CA ASP A 212 -12.98 -4.30 19.67
C ASP A 212 -14.33 -3.80 19.11
N TYR A 213 -14.28 -2.69 18.40
CA TYR A 213 -15.45 -2.10 17.75
C TYR A 213 -15.74 -2.72 16.37
N GLN A 214 -15.02 -3.77 15.95
CA GLN A 214 -15.26 -4.45 14.68
C GLN A 214 -16.30 -5.58 14.77
N ASP A 215 -16.72 -5.96 15.99
CA ASP A 215 -17.68 -7.03 16.21
C ASP A 215 -19.13 -6.60 15.91
N VAL A 216 -19.98 -7.57 15.57
CA VAL A 216 -21.39 -7.41 15.15
C VAL A 216 -22.25 -6.77 16.24
N ASN A 217 -21.85 -6.92 17.51
CA ASN A 217 -22.55 -6.36 18.67
C ASN A 217 -22.16 -4.91 19.00
N ASN A 218 -21.14 -4.37 18.33
CA ASN A 218 -20.67 -3.00 18.49
C ASN A 218 -20.98 -2.17 17.24
N ILE A 219 -20.73 -0.86 17.30
CA ILE A 219 -20.81 0.05 16.14
C ILE A 219 -20.00 -0.59 15.02
N ALA A 220 -20.63 -1.11 13.95
CA ALA A 220 -20.01 -1.92 12.89
C ALA A 220 -18.89 -1.16 12.13
N TRP A 221 -17.76 -0.96 12.80
CA TRP A 221 -16.80 0.05 12.45
C TRP A 221 -15.65 -0.60 11.69
N LYS A 222 -15.67 -0.47 10.36
CA LYS A 222 -14.72 -1.15 9.47
C LYS A 222 -13.52 -0.25 9.16
N SER A 223 -12.33 -0.66 9.57
CA SER A 223 -11.09 0.00 9.12
C SER A 223 -10.61 -0.63 7.81
N ILE A 224 -10.29 0.19 6.81
CA ILE A 224 -9.75 -0.29 5.52
C ILE A 224 -8.54 -1.23 5.72
N PRO A 225 -7.53 -0.91 6.56
CA PRO A 225 -6.39 -1.80 6.73
C PRO A 225 -6.77 -3.20 7.23
N LEU A 226 -7.70 -3.32 8.20
CA LEU A 226 -8.07 -4.62 8.77
C LEU A 226 -9.12 -5.37 7.94
N THR A 227 -10.11 -4.66 7.39
CA THR A 227 -11.28 -5.28 6.74
C THR A 227 -11.14 -5.46 5.24
N MET A 228 -10.15 -4.81 4.61
CA MET A 228 -9.90 -4.91 3.19
C MET A 228 -8.44 -5.27 2.91
N PHE A 229 -7.46 -4.55 3.43
CA PHE A 229 -6.06 -4.79 3.04
C PHE A 229 -5.51 -6.13 3.52
N VAL A 230 -5.83 -6.54 4.74
CA VAL A 230 -5.39 -7.83 5.31
C VAL A 230 -6.20 -9.00 4.73
N THR A 231 -7.49 -8.79 4.44
CA THR A 231 -8.42 -9.84 4.00
C THR A 231 -8.36 -10.05 2.49
N GLN A 232 -8.45 -8.98 1.70
CA GLN A 232 -8.47 -9.05 0.24
C GLN A 232 -7.05 -9.08 -0.31
N ARG A 233 -6.55 -10.28 -0.60
CA ARG A 233 -5.18 -10.48 -1.11
C ARG A 233 -4.88 -9.73 -2.41
N GLY A 234 -5.89 -9.46 -3.22
CA GLY A 234 -5.74 -8.62 -4.42
C GLY A 234 -5.23 -7.21 -4.11
N LEU A 235 -5.58 -6.65 -2.94
CA LEU A 235 -5.15 -5.31 -2.54
C LEU A 235 -3.68 -5.23 -2.14
N LEU A 236 -3.06 -6.35 -1.76
CA LEU A 236 -1.62 -6.45 -1.49
C LEU A 236 -0.78 -6.02 -2.70
N TYR A 237 -1.29 -6.28 -3.90
CA TYR A 237 -0.68 -5.85 -5.15
C TYR A 237 -1.32 -4.56 -5.69
N ALA A 238 -2.64 -4.45 -5.66
CA ALA A 238 -3.35 -3.36 -6.32
C ALA A 238 -3.08 -1.98 -5.70
N ILE A 239 -2.96 -1.87 -4.37
CA ILE A 239 -2.69 -0.58 -3.71
C ILE A 239 -1.32 -0.02 -4.11
N PRO A 240 -0.19 -0.74 -3.95
CA PRO A 240 1.11 -0.20 -4.30
C PRO A 240 1.25 0.10 -5.80
N VAL A 241 0.65 -0.72 -6.68
CA VAL A 241 0.63 -0.46 -8.13
C VAL A 241 -0.21 0.76 -8.46
N GLY A 242 -1.44 0.83 -7.94
CA GLY A 242 -2.35 1.94 -8.20
C GLY A 242 -1.76 3.27 -7.75
N LEU A 243 -1.14 3.31 -6.57
CA LEU A 243 -0.46 4.50 -6.07
C LEU A 243 0.78 4.87 -6.90
N LEU A 244 1.53 3.88 -7.39
CA LEU A 244 2.66 4.11 -8.29
C LEU A 244 2.20 4.69 -9.64
N LEU A 245 1.12 4.15 -10.22
CA LEU A 245 0.53 4.65 -11.46
C LEU A 245 -0.05 6.06 -11.29
N LEU A 246 -0.76 6.32 -10.19
CA LEU A 246 -1.25 7.65 -9.85
C LEU A 246 -0.11 8.64 -9.63
N TRP A 247 0.98 8.20 -8.99
CA TRP A 247 2.19 9.01 -8.83
C TRP A 247 2.82 9.33 -10.19
N HIS A 248 2.97 8.35 -11.08
CA HIS A 248 3.50 8.54 -12.43
C HIS A 248 2.61 9.47 -13.27
N TRP A 249 1.30 9.26 -13.25
CA TRP A 249 0.32 10.14 -13.91
C TRP A 249 0.46 11.58 -13.41
N ARG A 250 0.52 11.76 -12.08
CA ARG A 250 0.69 13.07 -11.46
C ARG A 250 1.97 13.76 -11.92
N GLU A 251 3.10 13.06 -11.91
CA GLU A 251 4.38 13.62 -12.36
C GLU A 251 4.34 13.98 -13.86
N LYS A 252 3.73 13.14 -14.70
CA LYS A 252 3.67 13.37 -16.14
C LYS A 252 2.82 14.57 -16.52
N TYR A 253 1.65 14.73 -15.89
CA TYR A 253 0.68 15.75 -16.29
C TYR A 253 0.72 17.01 -15.42
N LEU A 254 0.85 16.90 -14.09
CA LEU A 254 0.84 18.09 -13.23
C LEU A 254 2.18 18.84 -13.21
N THR A 255 3.31 18.17 -13.43
CA THR A 255 4.61 18.84 -13.51
C THR A 255 4.76 19.65 -14.81
N ARG A 256 4.01 19.28 -15.86
CA ARG A 256 3.93 20.01 -17.14
C ARG A 256 3.06 21.27 -17.05
N PHE A 257 2.05 21.28 -16.17
CA PHE A 257 1.26 22.46 -15.81
C PHE A 257 1.93 23.24 -14.68
N ARG A 258 3.06 23.89 -14.98
CA ARG A 258 3.77 24.74 -14.02
C ARG A 258 3.08 26.10 -13.88
N PHE A 259 1.85 26.12 -13.35
CA PHE A 259 1.30 27.30 -12.67
C PHE A 259 1.79 27.28 -11.20
N GLY A 260 2.12 28.47 -10.69
CA GLY A 260 2.96 28.73 -9.51
C GLY A 260 2.74 27.88 -8.24
N LEU A 261 3.76 27.91 -7.38
CA LEU A 261 4.01 27.13 -6.13
C LEU A 261 2.82 26.88 -5.17
N SER A 262 1.67 27.53 -5.36
CA SER A 262 0.44 27.39 -4.57
C SER A 262 -0.35 26.10 -4.86
N SER A 263 -0.17 25.50 -6.05
CA SER A 263 -0.98 24.36 -6.56
C SER A 263 -0.72 23.02 -5.86
N ARG A 264 0.53 22.73 -5.45
CA ARG A 264 0.94 21.42 -4.90
C ARG A 264 0.23 21.01 -3.60
N PHE A 265 -0.37 21.95 -2.87
CA PHE A 265 -1.13 21.69 -1.66
C PHE A 265 -2.63 21.57 -1.95
N MET A 266 -3.18 22.46 -2.77
CA MET A 266 -4.59 22.43 -3.17
C MET A 266 -4.95 21.17 -3.98
N ASP A 267 -4.04 20.64 -4.79
CA ASP A 267 -4.31 19.41 -5.55
C ASP A 267 -4.29 18.16 -4.65
N ARG A 268 -3.45 18.18 -3.60
CA ARG A 268 -3.49 17.18 -2.53
C ARG A 268 -4.81 17.26 -1.74
N CYS A 269 -5.32 18.46 -1.52
CA CYS A 269 -6.59 18.67 -0.82
C CYS A 269 -7.80 18.22 -1.65
N ARG A 270 -7.84 18.59 -2.93
CA ARG A 270 -8.97 18.31 -3.83
C ARG A 270 -9.20 16.82 -4.09
N PHE A 271 -8.14 16.02 -4.18
CA PHE A 271 -8.29 14.58 -4.40
C PHE A 271 -8.84 13.84 -3.16
N PHE A 272 -8.41 14.23 -1.96
CA PHE A 272 -8.92 13.66 -0.70
C PHE A 272 -10.38 14.09 -0.41
N THR A 273 -10.85 15.23 -0.92
CA THR A 273 -12.26 15.63 -0.83
C THR A 273 -13.15 14.91 -1.86
N SER A 274 -12.58 14.36 -2.94
CA SER A 274 -13.34 13.65 -3.97
C SER A 274 -13.50 12.14 -3.70
N THR A 275 -12.73 11.54 -2.79
CA THR A 275 -12.90 10.14 -2.40
C THR A 275 -14.08 9.97 -1.42
N PRO A 276 -15.10 9.14 -1.73
CA PRO A 276 -16.30 8.99 -0.90
C PRO A 276 -16.01 8.54 0.55
N SER A 277 -14.91 7.80 0.77
CA SER A 277 -14.52 7.24 2.07
C SER A 277 -14.02 8.28 3.10
N TRP A 278 -13.81 9.53 2.70
CA TRP A 278 -13.26 10.59 3.57
C TRP A 278 -14.31 11.60 4.06
N ARG A 279 -15.59 11.39 3.76
CA ARG A 279 -16.72 12.24 4.19
C ARG A 279 -17.13 12.06 5.66
N SER A 280 -16.25 11.58 6.55
CA SER A 280 -16.53 11.65 7.99
C SER A 280 -16.11 13.01 8.54
N ALA A 281 -17.02 13.68 9.25
CA ALA A 281 -16.88 15.07 9.76
C ALA A 281 -15.62 15.31 10.63
N SER A 282 -14.97 14.24 11.09
CA SER A 282 -13.80 14.27 11.96
C SER A 282 -12.49 14.46 11.19
N CYS A 283 -12.36 13.87 10.00
CA CYS A 283 -11.19 14.10 9.13
C CYS A 283 -11.17 15.55 8.62
N SER A 284 -12.33 16.15 8.38
CA SER A 284 -12.44 17.53 7.91
C SER A 284 -11.91 18.55 8.93
N ARG A 285 -12.08 18.33 10.24
CA ARG A 285 -11.58 19.27 11.27
C ARG A 285 -10.08 19.16 11.51
N VAL A 286 -9.54 17.94 11.52
CA VAL A 286 -8.09 17.70 11.61
C VAL A 286 -7.37 18.25 10.36
N PHE A 287 -8.00 18.08 9.20
CA PHE A 287 -7.56 18.67 7.94
C PHE A 287 -7.58 20.20 7.99
N LEU A 288 -8.67 20.82 8.44
CA LEU A 288 -8.79 22.27 8.58
C LEU A 288 -7.76 22.84 9.59
N TRP A 289 -7.55 22.16 10.72
CA TRP A 289 -6.56 22.53 11.74
C TRP A 289 -5.12 22.42 11.23
N TRP A 290 -4.81 21.40 10.43
CA TRP A 290 -3.47 21.21 9.86
C TRP A 290 -3.19 22.18 8.69
N VAL A 291 -4.20 22.45 7.85
CA VAL A 291 -4.17 23.46 6.77
C VAL A 291 -3.90 24.85 7.35
N THR A 292 -4.61 25.23 8.42
CA THR A 292 -4.48 26.54 9.06
C THR A 292 -3.11 26.76 9.70
N ARG A 293 -2.54 25.74 10.38
CA ARG A 293 -1.18 25.85 10.95
C ARG A 293 -0.07 25.97 9.90
N ARG A 294 -0.15 25.27 8.77
CA ARG A 294 0.86 25.41 7.69
C ARG A 294 0.73 26.71 6.91
N PHE A 295 -0.49 27.23 6.71
CA PHE A 295 -0.69 28.55 6.10
C PHE A 295 -0.16 29.68 7.00
N ALA A 296 -0.36 29.59 8.32
CA ALA A 296 0.18 30.57 9.27
C ALA A 296 1.72 30.64 9.23
N ALA A 297 2.38 29.48 9.17
CA ALA A 297 3.85 29.41 9.07
C ALA A 297 4.39 29.99 7.74
N THR A 298 3.62 29.90 6.66
CA THR A 298 4.04 30.38 5.33
C THR A 298 3.82 31.90 5.17
N ARG A 299 2.78 32.47 5.80
CA ARG A 299 2.54 33.93 5.79
C ARG A 299 3.57 34.72 6.61
N LEU A 300 4.03 34.17 7.74
CA LEU A 300 5.07 34.81 8.57
C LEU A 300 6.41 34.95 7.83
N LEU A 301 6.78 33.96 7.02
CA LEU A 301 8.00 34.01 6.21
C LEU A 301 7.90 35.00 5.02
N CYS A 302 6.72 35.14 4.41
CA CYS A 302 6.51 36.12 3.34
C CYS A 302 6.43 37.58 3.82
N PHE A 303 6.02 37.82 5.07
CA PHE A 303 5.98 39.19 5.62
C PHE A 303 7.38 39.70 5.99
N SER A 304 8.28 38.82 6.45
CA SER A 304 9.66 39.19 6.79
C SER A 304 10.55 39.48 5.58
N ALA A 305 10.22 38.96 4.39
CA ALA A 305 11.03 39.15 3.17
C ALA A 305 10.66 40.41 2.35
N ARG A 306 9.60 41.15 2.73
CA ARG A 306 9.13 42.34 2.01
C ARG A 306 9.57 43.68 2.61
N SER A 307 10.24 43.70 3.76
CA SER A 307 10.60 44.93 4.48
C SER A 307 11.99 45.51 4.16
N PHE A 308 12.77 44.94 3.23
CA PHE A 308 14.09 45.47 2.88
C PHE A 308 14.24 45.65 1.35
N ARG A 309 13.85 46.83 0.84
CA ARG A 309 14.44 47.43 -0.36
C ARG A 309 14.60 48.94 -0.13
N PRO A 310 15.82 49.48 -0.07
CA PRO A 310 16.03 50.92 -0.03
C PRO A 310 15.74 51.50 -1.41
N ARG A 311 14.90 52.55 -1.49
CA ARG A 311 14.72 53.35 -2.70
C ARG A 311 15.93 54.27 -2.83
N PHE A 312 16.76 54.04 -3.84
CA PHE A 312 17.63 55.11 -4.37
C PHE A 312 16.80 55.95 -5.35
N LEU A 313 16.58 57.20 -4.97
CA LEU A 313 16.11 58.28 -5.84
C LEU A 313 17.33 58.82 -6.61
N SER A 314 17.19 59.01 -7.92
CA SER A 314 18.04 59.91 -8.70
C SER A 314 17.16 61.02 -9.25
N GLY A 315 17.52 62.25 -8.90
CA GLY A 315 17.28 63.43 -9.74
C GLY A 315 18.47 63.65 -10.65
#